data_AF-A0A376FDR3-F1
#
_entry.id   AF-A0A376FDR3-F1
#
_cell.length_a   1.000
_cell.length_b   1.000
_cell.length_c   1.000
_cell.angle_alpha   90.00
_cell.angle_beta   90.00
_cell.angle_gamma   90.00
#
_symmetry.space_group_name_H-M   'P 1'
#
loop_
_entity.id
_entity.type
_entity.pdbx_description
1 polymer ?
#
loop_
_entity_poly.entity_id
_entity_poly.type
_entity_poly.pdbx_seq_one_letter_code
_entity_poly.pdbx_strand_id
1 'polypeptide(L)'
;MFGAKDRIARSVYVSLTEEERQLEKLALTIPGFETRDRMEKERQYRIRAIQKAVQQDRNDNENESKEVRKAHKKWRGKALRLKRKLKACMLDKPCGSAACPQCFRLHRLRKLAELAPLRGCMSAYRVVTLVYYDAMLEEEQISCWVM
;
A
#
# COMPACT_ATOMS: atom_id res chain seq x y z
N MET A 1 32.43 17.03 1.61
CA MET A 1 31.68 16.95 2.88
C MET A 1 30.32 16.31 2.60
N PHE A 2 30.15 15.02 2.89
CA PHE A 2 28.91 14.28 2.61
C PHE A 2 28.07 14.15 3.88
N GLY A 3 26.92 14.81 3.90
CA GLY A 3 26.06 14.96 5.08
C GLY A 3 25.34 13.67 5.48
N ALA A 4 24.92 13.58 6.74
CA ALA A 4 24.25 12.41 7.33
C ALA A 4 23.02 11.91 6.55
N LYS A 5 22.37 12.78 5.74
CA LYS A 5 21.24 12.43 4.86
C LYS A 5 21.65 11.45 3.74
N ASP A 6 22.86 11.58 3.18
CA ASP A 6 23.35 10.70 2.10
C ASP A 6 23.75 9.31 2.62
N ARG A 7 24.16 9.21 3.90
CA ARG A 7 24.46 7.94 4.56
C ARG A 7 23.21 7.10 4.82
N ILE A 8 22.10 7.73 5.21
CA ILE A 8 20.82 7.03 5.46
C ILE A 8 20.22 6.52 4.13
N ALA A 9 20.32 7.31 3.06
CA ALA A 9 19.93 6.86 1.73
C ALA A 9 20.75 5.63 1.28
N ARG A 10 22.06 5.61 1.52
CA ARG A 10 22.91 4.45 1.21
C ARG A 10 22.60 3.22 2.08
N SER A 11 22.34 3.36 3.38
CA SER A 11 22.07 2.21 4.25
C SER A 11 20.74 1.51 3.92
N VAL A 12 19.73 2.25 3.44
CA VAL A 12 18.44 1.70 3.01
C VAL A 12 18.57 0.91 1.70
N TYR A 13 19.51 1.29 0.82
CA TYR A 13 19.76 0.57 -0.45
C TYR A 13 20.53 -0.75 -0.26
N VAL A 14 21.37 -0.86 0.77
CA VAL A 14 22.14 -2.08 1.07
C VAL A 14 21.24 -3.23 1.53
N SER A 15 20.07 -2.94 2.11
CA SER A 15 19.10 -3.95 2.57
C SER A 15 18.08 -4.38 1.52
N LEU A 16 18.16 -3.90 0.28
CA LEU A 16 17.17 -4.21 -0.76
C LEU A 16 17.52 -5.49 -1.52
N THR A 17 16.50 -6.31 -1.78
CA THR A 17 16.64 -7.42 -2.73
C THR A 17 16.94 -6.90 -4.14
N GLU A 18 17.44 -7.77 -5.02
CA GLU A 18 17.69 -7.37 -6.41
C GLU A 18 16.39 -6.96 -7.12
N GLU A 19 15.29 -7.67 -6.86
CA GLU A 19 13.95 -7.31 -7.33
C GLU A 19 13.58 -5.89 -6.88
N GLU A 20 13.72 -5.58 -5.59
CA GLU A 20 13.41 -4.24 -5.07
C GLU A 20 14.28 -3.15 -5.72
N ARG A 21 15.57 -3.43 -5.96
CA ARG A 21 16.45 -2.49 -6.66
C ARG A 21 16.00 -2.23 -8.09
N GLN A 22 15.55 -3.25 -8.81
CA GLN A 22 15.00 -3.10 -10.16
C GLN A 22 13.70 -2.30 -10.14
N LEU A 23 12.82 -2.56 -9.17
CA LEU A 23 11.58 -1.80 -8.99
C LEU A 23 11.83 -0.33 -8.62
N GLU A 24 12.86 -0.02 -7.82
CA GLU A 24 13.25 1.37 -7.55
C GLU A 24 13.83 2.04 -8.79
N LYS A 25 14.62 1.34 -9.62
CA LYS A 25 15.06 1.86 -10.93
C LYS A 25 13.87 2.17 -11.82
N LEU A 26 12.88 1.27 -11.90
CA LEU A 26 11.64 1.49 -12.65
C LEU A 26 10.90 2.74 -12.14
N ALA A 27 10.77 2.91 -10.82
CA ALA A 27 10.12 4.07 -10.23
C ALA A 27 10.75 5.40 -10.68
N LEU A 28 12.08 5.47 -10.80
CA LEU A 28 12.81 6.66 -11.26
C LEU A 28 12.50 7.02 -12.73
N THR A 29 12.09 6.05 -13.54
CA THR A 29 11.71 6.29 -14.95
C THR A 29 10.29 6.85 -15.11
N ILE A 30 9.47 6.81 -14.06
CA ILE A 30 8.07 7.22 -14.09
C ILE A 30 7.93 8.63 -13.49
N PRO A 31 7.60 9.65 -14.30
CA PRO A 31 7.46 11.01 -13.81
C PRO A 31 6.45 11.11 -12.67
N GLY A 32 6.86 11.72 -11.56
CA GLY A 32 5.99 11.97 -10.40
C GLY A 32 5.63 10.74 -9.56
N PHE A 33 6.21 9.56 -9.86
CA PHE A 33 5.96 8.37 -9.05
C PHE A 33 6.41 8.56 -7.60
N GLU A 34 5.69 7.95 -6.66
CA GLU A 34 5.96 8.20 -5.25
C GLU A 34 7.34 7.66 -4.84
N THR A 35 8.02 8.36 -3.92
CA THR A 35 9.30 7.91 -3.34
C THR A 35 9.07 7.13 -2.05
N ARG A 36 10.05 6.30 -1.64
CA ARG A 36 10.00 5.58 -0.35
C ARG A 36 9.84 6.55 0.83
N ASP A 37 10.55 7.66 0.82
CA ASP A 37 10.48 8.69 1.86
C ASP A 37 9.10 9.35 1.92
N ARG A 38 8.48 9.61 0.77
CA ARG A 38 7.10 10.14 0.73
C ARG A 38 6.12 9.11 1.30
N MET A 39 6.29 7.83 0.99
CA MET A 39 5.45 6.76 1.55
C MET A 39 5.70 6.52 3.03
N GLU A 40 6.92 6.73 3.53
CA GLU A 40 7.23 6.72 4.96
C GLU A 40 6.47 7.83 5.68
N LYS A 41 6.55 9.07 5.18
CA LYS A 41 5.83 10.22 5.74
C LYS A 41 4.32 9.99 5.74
N GLU A 42 3.78 9.47 4.64
CA GLU A 42 2.37 9.10 4.51
C GLU A 42 1.98 7.99 5.50
N ARG A 43 2.84 6.98 5.71
CA ARG A 43 2.59 5.91 6.69
C ARG A 43 2.49 6.48 8.11
N GLN A 44 3.42 7.36 8.47
CA GLN A 44 3.41 8.04 9.78
C GLN A 44 2.21 8.96 9.94
N TYR A 45 1.79 9.65 8.88
CA TYR A 45 0.57 10.45 8.87
C TYR A 45 -0.66 9.56 9.13
N ARG A 46 -0.84 8.46 8.38
CA ARG A 46 -1.96 7.51 8.57
C ARG A 46 -2.00 6.90 9.97
N ILE A 47 -0.85 6.55 10.56
CA ILE A 47 -0.76 6.06 11.94
C ILE A 47 -1.30 7.10 12.93
N ARG A 48 -0.96 8.38 12.75
CA ARG A 48 -1.45 9.48 13.59
C ARG A 48 -2.94 9.73 13.37
N ALA A 49 -3.40 9.73 12.12
CA ALA A 49 -4.80 9.90 11.76
C ALA A 49 -5.68 8.80 12.38
N ILE A 50 -5.27 7.54 12.31
CA ILE A 50 -5.99 6.42 12.94
C ILE A 50 -6.06 6.62 14.46
N GLN A 51 -4.96 7.01 15.09
CA GLN A 51 -4.95 7.27 16.54
C GLN A 51 -5.93 8.38 16.92
N LYS A 52 -5.93 9.48 16.16
CA LYS A 52 -6.82 10.63 16.38
C LYS A 52 -8.29 10.22 16.20
N ALA A 53 -8.60 9.47 15.13
CA ALA A 53 -9.95 9.00 14.86
C ALA A 53 -10.48 8.06 15.96
N VAL A 54 -9.64 7.15 16.47
CA VAL A 54 -10.01 6.27 17.59
C VAL A 54 -10.25 7.03 18.88
N GLN A 55 -9.49 8.10 19.14
CA GLN A 55 -9.69 8.92 20.33
C GLN A 55 -10.99 9.74 20.22
N GLN A 56 -11.24 10.34 19.06
CA GLN A 56 -12.46 11.09 18.79
C GLN A 56 -13.70 10.19 18.97
N ASP A 57 -13.68 9.00 18.36
CA ASP A 57 -14.73 7.99 18.49
C ASP A 57 -14.96 7.49 19.93
N ARG A 58 -13.98 7.62 20.83
CA ARG A 58 -14.20 7.32 22.25
C ARG A 58 -14.95 8.45 22.95
N ASN A 59 -14.59 9.69 22.64
CA ASN A 59 -15.17 10.88 23.26
C ASN A 59 -16.62 11.06 22.80
N ASP A 60 -16.91 10.85 21.52
CA ASP A 60 -18.24 11.12 20.95
C ASP A 60 -19.29 10.09 21.37
N ASN A 61 -18.86 8.85 21.69
CA ASN A 61 -19.76 7.71 21.89
C ASN A 61 -19.97 7.33 23.37
N GLU A 62 -19.68 8.24 24.30
CA GLU A 62 -19.80 7.98 25.73
C GLU A 62 -21.26 7.78 26.17
N ASN A 63 -22.18 8.53 25.55
CA ASN A 63 -23.62 8.57 25.87
C ASN A 63 -24.51 7.72 24.93
N GLU A 64 -23.92 6.91 24.06
CA GLU A 64 -24.67 6.10 23.10
C GLU A 64 -25.27 4.82 23.70
N SER A 65 -26.24 4.24 22.97
CA SER A 65 -26.86 2.95 23.34
C SER A 65 -25.84 1.81 23.38
N LYS A 66 -26.18 0.72 24.07
CA LYS A 66 -25.31 -0.46 24.19
C LYS A 66 -25.01 -1.11 22.83
N GLU A 67 -25.98 -1.15 21.91
CA GLU A 67 -25.78 -1.71 20.57
C GLU A 67 -24.77 -0.89 19.77
N VAL A 68 -24.91 0.44 19.78
CA VAL A 68 -24.05 1.36 19.01
C VAL A 68 -22.62 1.32 19.58
N ARG A 69 -22.47 1.31 20.91
CA ARG A 69 -21.15 1.15 21.57
C ARG A 69 -20.43 -0.15 21.20
N LYS A 70 -21.15 -1.26 20.99
CA LYS A 70 -20.57 -2.52 20.50
C LYS A 70 -20.01 -2.37 19.08
N ALA A 71 -20.73 -1.69 18.19
CA ALA A 71 -20.29 -1.42 16.83
C ALA A 71 -19.01 -0.54 16.82
N HIS A 72 -18.99 0.55 17.57
CA HIS A 72 -17.79 1.40 17.71
C HIS A 72 -16.61 0.65 18.31
N LYS A 73 -16.82 -0.19 19.33
CA LYS A 73 -15.76 -1.06 19.87
C LYS A 73 -15.17 -1.98 18.80
N LYS A 74 -16.00 -2.59 17.95
CA LYS A 74 -15.56 -3.44 16.83
C LYS A 74 -14.76 -2.64 15.80
N TRP A 75 -15.25 -1.44 15.42
CA TRP A 75 -14.54 -0.54 14.51
C TRP A 75 -13.17 -0.12 15.05
N ARG A 76 -13.10 0.36 16.31
CA ARG A 76 -11.84 0.71 16.98
C ARG A 76 -10.85 -0.44 17.00
N GLY A 77 -11.34 -1.67 17.26
CA GLY A 77 -10.51 -2.88 17.20
C GLY A 77 -9.88 -3.12 15.83
N LYS A 78 -10.64 -2.93 14.73
CA LYS A 78 -10.13 -3.00 13.36
C LYS A 78 -9.12 -1.88 13.08
N ALA A 79 -9.44 -0.65 13.44
CA ALA A 79 -8.58 0.52 13.24
C ALA A 79 -7.23 0.36 13.97
N LEU A 80 -7.23 -0.05 15.24
CA LEU A 80 -6.01 -0.31 16.01
C LEU A 80 -5.21 -1.50 15.48
N ARG A 81 -5.87 -2.52 14.91
CA ARG A 81 -5.19 -3.62 14.20
C ARG A 81 -4.46 -3.10 12.97
N LEU A 82 -5.11 -2.25 12.17
CA LEU A 82 -4.46 -1.60 11.02
C LEU A 82 -3.27 -0.75 11.46
N LYS A 83 -3.44 0.09 12.48
CA LYS A 83 -2.34 0.89 13.04
C LYS A 83 -1.14 0.03 13.43
N ARG A 84 -1.35 -1.12 14.09
CA ARG A 84 -0.28 -2.06 14.45
C ARG A 84 0.42 -2.61 13.21
N LYS A 85 -0.33 -3.02 12.18
CA LYS A 85 0.24 -3.46 10.89
C LYS A 85 1.11 -2.37 10.27
N LEU A 86 0.64 -1.12 10.23
CA LEU A 86 1.41 0.00 9.67
C LEU A 86 2.68 0.29 10.46
N LYS A 87 2.64 0.19 11.79
CA LYS A 87 3.83 0.37 12.64
C LYS A 87 4.86 -0.75 12.48
N ALA A 88 4.40 -1.98 12.35
CA ALA A 88 5.26 -3.15 12.22
C ALA A 88 5.74 -3.41 10.79
N CYS A 89 5.27 -2.62 9.81
CA CYS A 89 5.67 -2.76 8.42
C CYS A 89 7.12 -2.33 8.26
N MET A 90 7.96 -3.28 7.87
CA MET A 90 9.35 -3.07 7.49
C MET A 90 9.55 -3.52 6.03
N LEU A 91 10.73 -3.28 5.48
CA LEU A 91 11.02 -3.57 4.08
C LEU A 91 11.14 -5.08 3.84
N ASP A 92 11.90 -5.74 4.70
CA ASP A 92 12.07 -7.19 4.80
C ASP A 92 10.79 -7.90 5.29
N LYS A 93 9.96 -7.20 6.06
CA LYS A 93 8.71 -7.73 6.63
C LYS A 93 7.51 -6.85 6.28
N PRO A 94 7.02 -6.88 5.03
CA PRO A 94 5.88 -6.08 4.61
C PRO A 94 4.60 -6.55 5.31
N CYS A 95 3.75 -5.61 5.74
CA CYS A 95 2.52 -5.96 6.44
C CYS A 95 1.37 -6.45 5.52
N GLY A 96 1.57 -6.40 4.20
CA GLY A 96 0.61 -6.85 3.17
C GLY A 96 -0.70 -6.06 3.10
N SER A 97 -0.83 -4.96 3.85
CA SER A 97 -2.07 -4.18 3.86
C SER A 97 -2.13 -3.22 2.68
N ALA A 98 -3.24 -3.21 1.93
CA ALA A 98 -3.52 -2.20 0.91
C ALA A 98 -3.59 -0.76 1.48
N ALA A 99 -3.89 -0.61 2.77
CA ALA A 99 -3.86 0.67 3.46
C ALA A 99 -2.43 1.12 3.85
N CYS A 100 -1.41 0.26 3.71
CA CYS A 100 -0.02 0.63 3.92
C CYS A 100 0.56 1.28 2.65
N PRO A 101 1.00 2.54 2.71
CA PRO A 101 1.54 3.24 1.54
C PRO A 101 2.75 2.54 0.93
N GLN A 102 3.63 1.97 1.76
CA GLN A 102 4.81 1.25 1.28
C GLN A 102 4.45 -0.07 0.59
N CYS A 103 3.58 -0.89 1.20
CA CYS A 103 3.15 -2.14 0.58
C CYS A 103 2.36 -1.87 -0.71
N PHE A 104 1.50 -0.85 -0.70
CA PHE A 104 0.70 -0.49 -1.88
C PHE A 104 1.57 0.06 -3.00
N ARG A 105 2.57 0.90 -2.69
CA ARG A 105 3.56 1.35 -3.67
C ARG A 105 4.34 0.18 -4.28
N LEU A 106 4.83 -0.74 -3.46
CA LEU A 106 5.56 -1.91 -3.95
C LEU A 106 4.68 -2.78 -4.86
N HIS A 107 3.43 -3.01 -4.45
CA HIS A 107 2.45 -3.71 -5.28
C HIS A 107 2.26 -3.03 -6.65
N ARG A 108 2.06 -1.70 -6.68
CA ARG A 108 1.94 -0.93 -7.92
C ARG A 108 3.19 -1.06 -8.80
N LEU A 109 4.38 -1.01 -8.22
CA LEU A 109 5.62 -1.18 -8.97
C LEU A 109 5.74 -2.58 -9.57
N ARG A 110 5.41 -3.63 -8.83
CA ARG A 110 5.37 -4.99 -9.35
C ARG A 110 4.43 -5.12 -10.53
N LYS A 111 3.22 -4.55 -10.42
CA LYS A 111 2.27 -4.50 -11.54
C LYS A 111 2.79 -3.74 -12.75
N LEU A 112 3.43 -2.60 -12.54
CA LEU A 112 4.02 -1.83 -13.64
C LEU A 112 5.19 -2.58 -14.30
N ALA A 113 5.97 -3.34 -13.53
CA ALA A 113 7.03 -4.18 -14.05
C ALA A 113 6.48 -5.35 -14.89
N GLU A 114 5.39 -6.01 -14.44
CA GLU A 114 4.67 -7.05 -15.21
C GLU A 114 4.17 -6.50 -16.55
N LEU A 115 3.76 -5.24 -16.60
CA LEU A 115 3.24 -4.58 -17.81
C LEU A 115 4.34 -3.98 -18.71
N ALA A 116 5.58 -3.86 -18.21
CA ALA A 116 6.67 -3.22 -18.95
C ALA A 116 6.95 -3.86 -20.34
N PRO A 117 6.92 -5.20 -20.51
CA PRO A 117 7.12 -5.83 -21.82
C PRO A 117 6.05 -5.44 -22.85
N LEU A 118 4.81 -5.24 -22.42
CA LEU A 118 3.71 -4.83 -23.32
C LEU A 118 3.95 -3.44 -23.91
N ARG A 119 4.66 -2.57 -23.19
CA ARG A 119 5.03 -1.24 -23.68
C ARG A 119 5.99 -1.30 -24.86
N GLY A 120 6.85 -2.33 -24.92
CA GLY A 120 7.81 -2.53 -26.01
C GLY A 120 7.15 -2.85 -27.37
N CYS A 121 5.91 -3.34 -27.35
CA CYS A 121 5.14 -3.67 -28.55
C CYS A 121 4.21 -2.53 -29.01
N MET A 122 4.26 -1.34 -28.38
CA MET A 122 3.29 -0.26 -28.64
C MET A 122 3.32 0.30 -30.06
N SER A 123 4.42 0.16 -30.81
CA SER A 123 4.45 0.55 -32.24
C SER A 123 3.48 -0.27 -33.11
N ALA A 124 2.99 -1.42 -32.62
CA ALA A 124 2.01 -2.26 -33.31
C ALA A 124 0.54 -1.97 -32.91
N TYR A 125 0.28 -1.12 -31.92
CA TYR A 125 -1.07 -0.93 -31.36
C TYR A 125 -1.46 0.56 -31.26
N ARG A 126 -2.59 0.96 -31.86
CA ARG A 126 -3.13 2.35 -31.78
C ARG A 126 -3.80 2.68 -30.43
N VAL A 127 -4.34 1.68 -29.74
CA VAL A 127 -4.99 1.79 -28.42
C VAL A 127 -4.74 0.50 -27.65
N VAL A 128 -4.46 0.59 -26.34
CA VAL A 128 -4.33 -0.55 -25.45
C VAL A 128 -5.29 -0.39 -24.28
N THR A 129 -6.23 -1.32 -24.12
CA THR A 129 -7.09 -1.41 -22.95
C THR A 129 -6.58 -2.54 -22.06
N LEU A 130 -6.04 -2.20 -20.89
CA LEU A 130 -5.64 -3.17 -19.89
C LEU A 130 -6.82 -3.41 -18.93
N VAL A 131 -7.46 -4.56 -19.07
CA VAL A 131 -8.47 -5.03 -18.10
C VAL A 131 -7.76 -5.96 -17.11
N TYR A 132 -7.68 -5.53 -15.86
CA TYR A 132 -7.04 -6.29 -14.78
C TYR A 132 -8.09 -6.81 -13.81
N TYR A 133 -8.19 -8.13 -13.69
CA TYR A 133 -9.01 -8.78 -12.67
C TYR A 133 -8.12 -9.12 -11.47
N ASP A 134 -8.37 -8.48 -10.33
CA ASP A 134 -7.63 -8.75 -9.07
C ASP A 134 -8.08 -10.05 -8.37
N ALA A 135 -9.07 -10.72 -8.95
CA ALA A 135 -9.52 -12.05 -8.59
C ALA A 135 -9.50 -12.91 -9.86
N MET A 136 -8.67 -13.94 -9.86
CA MET A 136 -8.78 -15.02 -10.82
C MET A 136 -9.85 -15.95 -10.26
N LEU A 137 -11.04 -15.91 -10.84
CA LEU A 137 -12.17 -16.75 -10.43
C LEU A 137 -12.12 -18.07 -11.19
N GLU A 138 -12.37 -19.17 -10.49
CA GLU A 138 -12.57 -20.49 -11.12
C GLU A 138 -13.91 -20.50 -11.88
N GLU A 139 -14.04 -21.34 -12.90
CA GLU A 139 -15.23 -21.39 -13.77
C GLU A 139 -16.54 -21.63 -12.98
N GLU A 140 -16.45 -22.40 -11.91
CA GLU A 140 -17.53 -22.65 -10.95
C GLU A 140 -17.99 -21.38 -10.21
N GLN A 141 -17.10 -20.42 -10.02
CA GLN A 141 -17.40 -19.14 -9.36
C GLN A 141 -18.05 -18.14 -10.33
N ILE A 142 -17.79 -18.27 -11.64
CA ILE A 142 -18.33 -17.41 -12.70
C ILE A 142 -19.73 -17.88 -13.12
N SER A 143 -19.94 -19.20 -13.20
CA SER A 143 -21.22 -19.79 -13.63
C SER A 143 -22.40 -19.39 -12.73
N CYS A 144 -22.15 -19.01 -11.48
CA CYS A 144 -23.16 -18.53 -10.54
C CYS A 144 -23.67 -17.10 -10.81
N TRP A 145 -23.07 -16.35 -11.74
CA TRP A 145 -23.41 -14.95 -12.02
C TRP A 145 -24.29 -14.77 -13.26
N VAL A 146 -24.53 -15.84 -14.01
CA VAL A 146 -25.31 -15.85 -15.26
C VAL A 146 -26.72 -16.47 -15.04
N MET A 147 -27.16 -16.58 -13.79
CA MET A 147 -28.56 -16.87 -13.42
C MET A 147 -29.18 -15.66 -12.73
#